data_AF-A0A7C7CQ93-F1
#
_entry.id   AF-A0A7C7CQ93-F1
#
_cell.length_a   1.000
_cell.length_b   1.000
_cell.length_c   1.000
_cell.angle_alpha   90.00
_cell.angle_beta   90.00
_cell.angle_gamma   90.00
#
_symmetry.space_group_name_H-M   'P 1'
#
loop_
_entity.id
_entity.type
_entity.pdbx_description
1 polymer ?
#
loop_
_entity_poly.entity_id
_entity_poly.type
_entity_poly.pdbx_seq_one_letter_code
_entity_poly.pdbx_strand_id
1 'polypeptide(L)'
;MSTYEDMDAYNAYQQRARSPFDTYSSEAGYDWSWESEDQRLIYRDYLIRRDKVRSVASFTIGGMILNRILSAMDVVSLSRKRVLDAEVQQTPEGVEFRLNFRF
;
A
#
# COMPACT_ATOMS: atom_id res chain seq x y z
N MET A 1 -15.85 -0.32 -7.81
CA MET A 1 -16.29 -1.64 -8.32
C MET A 1 -16.56 -2.64 -7.20
N SER A 2 -15.61 -3.04 -6.35
CA SER A 2 -15.87 -4.04 -5.27
C SER A 2 -16.79 -3.55 -4.14
N THR A 3 -16.97 -2.23 -4.00
CA THR A 3 -17.87 -1.60 -3.03
C THR A 3 -19.35 -1.63 -3.45
N TYR A 4 -19.63 -1.86 -4.74
CA TYR A 4 -20.97 -1.79 -5.32
C TYR A 4 -21.31 -3.11 -6.00
N GLU A 5 -22.59 -3.43 -6.13
CA GLU A 5 -23.05 -4.70 -6.75
C GLU A 5 -22.93 -4.65 -8.27
N ASP A 6 -23.22 -3.49 -8.84
CA ASP A 6 -23.23 -3.26 -10.27
C ASP A 6 -22.88 -1.80 -10.59
N MET A 7 -22.78 -1.56 -11.90
CA MET A 7 -22.52 -0.25 -12.47
C MET A 7 -23.58 0.78 -12.10
N ASP A 8 -24.86 0.39 -12.04
CA ASP A 8 -25.96 1.31 -11.76
C ASP A 8 -25.93 1.82 -10.32
N ALA A 9 -25.67 0.94 -9.36
CA ALA A 9 -25.48 1.28 -7.96
C ALA A 9 -24.29 2.24 -7.77
N TYR A 10 -23.20 2.01 -8.51
CA TYR A 10 -22.06 2.92 -8.54
C TYR A 10 -22.44 4.28 -9.16
N ASN A 11 -23.10 4.29 -10.31
CA ASN A 11 -23.50 5.52 -11.00
C ASN A 11 -24.49 6.35 -10.17
N ALA A 12 -25.47 5.69 -9.54
CA ALA A 12 -26.42 6.32 -8.64
C ALA A 12 -25.72 6.95 -7.42
N TYR A 13 -24.68 6.29 -6.88
CA TYR A 13 -23.85 6.89 -5.84
C TYR A 13 -23.13 8.15 -6.35
N GLN A 14 -22.49 8.11 -7.52
CA GLN A 14 -21.76 9.26 -8.06
C GLN A 14 -22.69 10.45 -8.37
N GLN A 15 -23.89 10.18 -8.87
CA GLN A 15 -24.91 11.21 -9.08
C GLN A 15 -25.32 11.88 -7.76
N ARG A 16 -25.55 11.09 -6.69
CA ARG A 16 -25.83 11.62 -5.34
C ARG A 16 -24.65 12.42 -4.78
N ALA A 17 -23.43 11.99 -5.06
CA ALA A 17 -22.20 12.68 -4.67
C ALA A 17 -21.92 13.94 -5.50
N ARG A 18 -22.75 14.26 -6.51
CA ARG A 18 -22.55 15.36 -7.46
C ARG A 18 -21.25 15.25 -8.28
N SER A 19 -20.86 14.02 -8.59
CA SER A 19 -19.74 13.68 -9.47
C SER A 19 -20.22 13.06 -10.79
N PRO A 20 -20.98 13.81 -11.63
CA PRO A 20 -21.60 13.25 -12.84
C PRO A 20 -20.57 12.86 -13.92
N PHE A 21 -19.34 13.35 -13.84
CA PHE A 21 -18.27 12.98 -14.78
C PHE A 21 -17.56 11.67 -14.42
N ASP A 22 -17.84 11.13 -13.22
CA ASP A 22 -17.25 9.88 -12.73
C ASP A 22 -18.19 8.68 -12.89
N THR A 23 -19.28 8.83 -13.66
CA THR A 23 -20.22 7.75 -14.00
C THR A 23 -19.77 6.99 -15.25
N TYR A 24 -20.04 5.70 -15.30
CA TYR A 24 -19.92 4.90 -16.52
C TYR A 24 -21.10 5.18 -17.46
N SER A 25 -20.83 5.26 -18.76
CA SER A 25 -21.86 5.35 -19.79
C SER A 25 -22.45 3.97 -20.09
N SER A 26 -23.78 3.86 -20.05
CA SER A 26 -24.52 2.65 -20.45
C SER A 26 -24.42 2.33 -21.95
N GLU A 27 -24.00 3.30 -22.78
CA GLU A 27 -23.84 3.10 -24.22
C GLU A 27 -22.47 2.52 -24.59
N ALA A 28 -21.56 2.40 -23.62
CA ALA A 28 -20.18 1.98 -23.87
C ALA A 28 -20.04 0.45 -24.05
N GLY A 29 -21.03 -0.34 -23.64
CA GLY A 29 -21.02 -1.80 -23.77
C GLY A 29 -20.08 -2.53 -22.81
N TYR A 30 -19.61 -1.84 -21.76
CA TYR A 30 -18.75 -2.40 -20.71
C TYR A 30 -19.46 -2.43 -19.35
N ASP A 31 -20.77 -2.67 -19.37
CA ASP A 31 -21.57 -2.81 -18.17
C ASP A 31 -21.02 -3.94 -17.32
N TRP A 32 -21.00 -3.73 -16.01
CA TRP A 32 -20.44 -4.69 -15.08
C TRP A 32 -21.37 -4.90 -13.90
N SER A 33 -21.38 -6.15 -13.44
CA SER A 33 -22.05 -6.59 -12.22
C SER A 33 -21.26 -7.75 -11.63
N TRP A 34 -21.37 -7.91 -10.31
CA TRP A 34 -20.85 -9.10 -9.65
C TRP A 34 -21.88 -10.23 -9.75
N GLU A 35 -21.43 -11.43 -10.11
CA GLU A 35 -22.30 -12.61 -10.16
C GLU A 35 -22.71 -13.10 -8.76
N SER A 36 -21.88 -12.84 -7.75
CA SER A 36 -22.14 -13.21 -6.35
C SER A 36 -21.50 -12.22 -5.37
N GLU A 37 -22.18 -11.97 -4.26
CA GLU A 37 -21.67 -11.18 -3.15
C GLU A 37 -20.36 -11.78 -2.58
N ASP A 38 -20.27 -13.10 -2.46
CA ASP A 38 -19.08 -13.77 -1.92
C ASP A 38 -17.85 -13.50 -2.79
N GLN A 39 -18.00 -13.58 -4.11
CA GLN A 39 -16.91 -13.29 -5.05
C GLN A 39 -16.48 -11.83 -4.99
N ARG A 40 -17.44 -10.90 -4.85
CA ARG A 40 -17.17 -9.47 -4.67
C ARG A 40 -16.37 -9.22 -3.38
N LEU A 41 -16.74 -9.86 -2.27
CA LEU A 41 -16.07 -9.72 -0.98
C LEU A 41 -14.65 -10.28 -1.03
N ILE A 42 -14.46 -11.45 -1.65
CA ILE A 42 -13.13 -12.04 -1.87
C ILE A 42 -12.24 -11.07 -2.67
N TYR A 43 -12.76 -10.49 -3.74
CA TYR A 43 -12.01 -9.54 -4.55
C TYR A 43 -11.69 -8.24 -3.77
N ARG A 44 -12.64 -7.72 -2.99
CA ARG A 44 -12.40 -6.58 -2.10
C ARG A 44 -11.26 -6.86 -1.11
N ASP A 45 -11.29 -8.01 -0.47
CA ASP A 45 -10.29 -8.40 0.52
C ASP A 45 -8.91 -8.61 -0.13
N TYR A 46 -8.88 -9.14 -1.35
CA TYR A 46 -7.66 -9.21 -2.16
C TYR A 46 -7.07 -7.81 -2.43
N LEU A 47 -7.90 -6.84 -2.84
CA LEU A 47 -7.44 -5.46 -3.08
C LEU A 47 -6.85 -4.83 -1.81
N ILE A 48 -7.53 -4.98 -0.66
CA ILE A 48 -7.04 -4.48 0.63
C ILE A 48 -5.68 -5.09 0.98
N ARG A 49 -5.53 -6.42 0.83
CA ARG A 49 -4.27 -7.12 1.11
C ARG A 49 -3.17 -6.64 0.17
N ARG A 50 -3.46 -6.53 -1.12
CA ARG A 50 -2.51 -6.07 -2.15
C ARG A 50 -2.00 -4.67 -1.82
N ASP A 51 -2.87 -3.76 -1.43
CA ASP A 51 -2.50 -2.39 -1.12
C ASP A 51 -1.65 -2.32 0.16
N LYS A 52 -1.98 -3.13 1.19
CA LYS A 52 -1.13 -3.27 2.39
C LYS A 52 0.26 -3.80 2.05
N VAL A 53 0.35 -4.85 1.23
CA VAL A 53 1.62 -5.45 0.79
C VAL A 53 2.46 -4.44 0.01
N ARG A 54 1.84 -3.66 -0.89
CA ARG A 54 2.54 -2.63 -1.67
C ARG A 54 3.18 -1.58 -0.76
N SER A 55 2.46 -1.11 0.25
CA SER A 55 3.00 -0.13 1.21
C SER A 55 4.19 -0.72 1.99
N VAL A 56 4.06 -1.94 2.53
CA VAL A 56 5.14 -2.61 3.27
C VAL A 56 6.38 -2.84 2.41
N ALA A 57 6.21 -3.22 1.15
CA ALA A 57 7.32 -3.44 0.23
C ALA A 57 8.13 -2.16 0.02
N SER A 58 7.48 -1.02 -0.21
CA SER A 58 8.15 0.28 -0.39
C SER A 58 8.96 0.68 0.85
N PHE A 59 8.41 0.50 2.05
CA PHE A 59 9.13 0.77 3.31
C PHE A 59 10.33 -0.16 3.48
N THR A 60 10.17 -1.45 3.20
CA THR A 60 11.26 -2.43 3.29
C THR A 60 12.43 -2.05 2.37
N ILE A 61 12.13 -1.65 1.12
CA ILE A 61 13.15 -1.18 0.16
C ILE A 61 13.86 0.08 0.68
N GLY A 62 13.12 1.06 1.20
CA GLY A 62 13.70 2.26 1.79
C GLY A 62 14.63 1.95 2.97
N GLY A 63 14.23 1.02 3.84
CA GLY A 63 15.05 0.56 4.96
C GLY A 63 16.34 -0.12 4.54
N MET A 64 16.31 -0.96 3.50
CA MET A 64 17.53 -1.56 2.95
C MET A 64 18.50 -0.50 2.41
N ILE A 65 17.99 0.53 1.72
CA ILE A 65 18.83 1.63 1.22
C ILE A 65 19.44 2.41 2.40
N LEU A 66 18.67 2.73 3.42
CA LEU A 66 19.16 3.42 4.62
C LEU A 66 20.23 2.61 5.36
N ASN A 67 19.99 1.31 5.54
CA ASN A 67 20.97 0.40 6.14
C ASN A 67 22.28 0.40 5.33
N ARG A 68 22.19 0.43 3.99
CA ARG A 68 23.36 0.51 3.11
C ARG A 68 24.13 1.83 3.26
N ILE A 69 23.43 2.95 3.40
CA ILE A 69 24.06 4.27 3.61
C ILE A 69 24.79 4.30 4.94
N LEU A 70 24.14 3.84 6.02
CA LEU A 70 24.73 3.81 7.35
C LEU A 70 25.95 2.88 7.41
N SER A 71 25.88 1.72 6.76
CA SER A 71 27.03 0.82 6.62
C SER A 71 28.21 1.51 5.91
N ALA A 72 27.95 2.28 4.85
CA ALA A 72 29.01 3.03 4.16
C ALA A 72 29.62 4.13 5.04
N MET A 73 28.81 4.82 5.84
CA MET A 73 29.29 5.79 6.84
C MET A 73 30.11 5.11 7.92
N ASP A 74 29.67 3.95 8.40
CA ASP A 74 30.34 3.18 9.45
C ASP A 74 31.73 2.71 9.01
N VAL A 75 31.87 2.25 7.76
CA VAL A 75 33.17 1.92 7.15
C VAL A 75 34.16 3.09 7.18
N VAL A 76 33.69 4.32 6.98
CA VAL A 76 34.53 5.53 7.10
C VAL A 76 34.78 5.88 8.58
N SER A 77 33.82 5.58 9.44
CA SER A 77 33.85 5.86 10.89
C SER A 77 34.65 4.86 11.72
N LEU A 78 35.05 3.72 11.14
CA LEU A 78 35.98 2.73 11.71
C LEU A 78 37.33 3.33 12.14
N SER A 79 37.70 4.50 11.62
CA SER A 79 38.83 5.30 12.13
C SER A 79 38.60 5.90 13.53
N ARG A 80 37.36 5.92 14.03
CA ARG A 80 36.91 6.64 15.25
C ARG A 80 36.02 5.86 16.22
N LYS A 81 35.81 4.54 16.05
CA LYS A 81 35.01 3.65 16.94
C LYS A 81 33.54 4.05 17.13
N ARG A 82 32.92 4.75 16.19
CA ARG A 82 31.45 4.95 16.20
C ARG A 82 30.82 3.76 15.49
N VAL A 83 29.69 3.27 15.98
CA VAL A 83 28.92 2.21 15.32
C VAL A 83 27.50 2.72 15.07
N LEU A 84 27.08 2.67 13.81
CA LEU A 84 25.73 3.01 13.35
C LEU A 84 25.04 1.76 12.85
N ASP A 85 23.89 1.41 13.43
CA ASP A 85 23.10 0.26 13.02
C ASP A 85 21.64 0.65 12.75
N ALA A 86 21.05 0.02 11.75
CA ALA A 86 19.66 0.24 11.35
C ALA A 86 18.94 -1.08 11.14
N GLU A 87 17.84 -1.24 11.87
CA GLU A 87 17.01 -2.43 11.84
C GLU A 87 15.61 -2.09 11.32
N VAL A 88 15.06 -2.99 10.51
CA VAL A 88 13.69 -2.91 9.98
C VAL A 88 12.94 -4.15 10.44
N GLN A 89 11.80 -3.95 11.11
CA GLN A 89 10.94 -5.06 11.55
C GLN A 89 9.52 -4.89 11.03
N GLN A 90 8.94 -5.98 10.53
CA GLN A 90 7.53 -6.03 10.12
C GLN A 90 6.64 -6.34 11.32
N THR A 91 5.57 -5.57 11.51
CA THR A 91 4.57 -5.78 12.56
C THR A 91 3.16 -5.92 11.96
N PRO A 92 2.17 -6.46 12.70
CA PRO A 92 0.79 -6.53 12.22
C PRO A 92 0.19 -5.17 11.85
N GLU A 93 0.65 -4.11 12.51
CA GLU A 93 0.18 -2.73 12.34
C GLU A 93 0.98 -1.93 11.30
N GLY A 94 2.17 -2.38 10.90
CA GLY A 94 2.99 -1.66 9.93
C GLY A 94 4.45 -2.12 9.87
N VAL A 95 5.34 -1.16 9.63
CA VAL A 95 6.79 -1.38 9.60
C VAL A 95 7.43 -0.45 10.61
N GLU A 96 8.29 -0.99 11.47
CA GLU A 96 9.06 -0.22 12.44
C GLU A 96 10.51 -0.07 11.97
N PHE A 97 11.05 1.14 12.09
CA PHE A 97 12.44 1.46 11.81
C PHE A 97 13.13 1.83 13.11
N ARG A 98 14.22 1.15 13.44
CA ARG A 98 15.07 1.47 14.60
C ARG A 98 16.47 1.84 14.17
N LEU A 99 16.94 2.97 14.69
CA LEU A 99 18.28 3.49 14.48
C LEU A 99 19.03 3.45 15.82
N ASN A 100 20.12 2.70 15.86
CA ASN A 100 20.94 2.54 17.05
C ASN A 100 22.28 3.26 16.86
N PHE A 101 22.64 4.10 17.84
CA PHE A 101 23.91 4.82 17.88
C PHE A 101 24.72 4.35 19.09
N ARG A 102 25.95 3.91 18.86
CA ARG A 102 26.92 3.61 19.93
C ARG A 102 28.13 4.54 19.77
N PHE A 103 28.38 5.35 20.79
CA PHE A 103 29.49 6.30 20.89
C PHE A 103 30.27 6.07 22.18
#